data_AF-A0A528AXI8-F1
#
_entry.id   AF-A0A528AXI8-F1
#
_cell.length_a   1.000
_cell.length_b   1.000
_cell.length_c   1.000
_cell.angle_alpha   90.00
_cell.angle_beta   90.00
_cell.angle_gamma   90.00
#
_symmetry.space_group_name_H-M   'P 1'
#
loop_
_entity.id
_entity.type
_entity.pdbx_description
1 polymer ?
#
loop_
_entity_poly.entity_id
_entity_poly.type
_entity_poly.pdbx_seq_one_letter_code
_entity_poly.pdbx_strand_id
1 'polypeptide(L)'
;PQDIVRATMLARVAMFSAGGSGISSEVFVALTDALNAGVHPVMPSLGSIGDSDLVLMATLGRMLIGDGEADFQGRRMPAAKGLAMARLAPVSLAPKDGLSLISASAVS
;
A
#
# COMPACT_ATOMS: atom_id res chain seq x y z
N PRO A 1 -7.98 12.21 -0.55
CA PRO A 1 -8.27 12.31 -2.00
C PRO A 1 -7.57 11.18 -2.75
N GLN A 2 -8.13 10.67 -3.85
CA GLN A 2 -7.58 9.50 -4.56
C GLN A 2 -6.19 9.77 -5.16
N ASP A 3 -6.00 10.95 -5.73
CA ASP A 3 -4.73 11.45 -6.23
C ASP A 3 -3.62 11.44 -5.17
N ILE A 4 -3.92 11.88 -3.94
CA ILE A 4 -2.97 11.84 -2.82
C ILE A 4 -2.60 10.39 -2.47
N VAL A 5 -3.59 9.48 -2.36
CA VAL A 5 -3.31 8.07 -2.04
C VAL A 5 -2.43 7.43 -3.12
N ARG A 6 -2.72 7.70 -4.40
CA ARG A 6 -1.91 7.20 -5.52
C ARG A 6 -0.49 7.80 -5.52
N ALA A 7 -0.34 9.07 -5.16
CA ALA A 7 0.97 9.70 -5.01
C ALA A 7 1.76 9.03 -3.88
N THR A 8 1.14 8.74 -2.73
CA THR A 8 1.77 7.98 -1.63
C THR A 8 2.22 6.59 -2.06
N MET A 9 1.38 5.85 -2.79
CA MET A 9 1.75 4.54 -3.34
C MET A 9 2.94 4.64 -4.29
N LEU A 10 2.91 5.60 -5.22
CA LEU A 10 4.00 5.84 -6.17
C LEU A 10 5.30 6.22 -5.45
N ALA A 11 5.23 7.11 -4.46
CA ALA A 11 6.38 7.49 -3.64
C ALA A 11 6.99 6.25 -2.97
N ARG A 12 6.16 5.35 -2.44
CA ARG A 12 6.67 4.12 -1.83
C ARG A 12 7.33 3.17 -2.83
N VAL A 13 6.74 2.99 -4.01
CA VAL A 13 7.37 2.22 -5.10
C VAL A 13 8.72 2.82 -5.50
N ALA A 14 8.81 4.15 -5.62
CA ALA A 14 10.05 4.85 -5.95
C ALA A 14 11.12 4.65 -4.87
N MET A 15 10.75 4.75 -3.59
CA MET A 15 11.67 4.49 -2.47
C MET A 15 12.19 3.06 -2.47
N PHE A 16 11.35 2.06 -2.78
CA PHE A 16 11.80 0.67 -2.88
C PHE A 16 12.71 0.43 -4.09
N SER A 17 12.44 1.10 -5.21
CA SER A 17 13.26 1.00 -6.43
C SER A 17 14.69 1.50 -6.24
N ALA A 18 14.93 2.38 -5.26
CA ALA A 18 16.27 2.84 -4.90
C ALA A 18 17.14 1.77 -4.21
N GLY A 19 16.54 0.67 -3.74
CA GLY A 19 17.21 -0.40 -3.00
C GLY A 19 17.40 -0.11 -1.51
N GLY A 20 18.04 -1.03 -0.78
CA GLY A 20 18.38 -0.88 0.65
C GLY A 20 17.23 -1.13 1.65
N SER A 21 15.97 -1.19 1.21
CA SER A 21 14.82 -1.47 2.08
C SER A 21 14.80 -2.90 2.60
N GLY A 22 15.27 -3.87 1.81
CA GLY A 22 15.11 -5.30 2.10
C GLY A 22 13.66 -5.78 1.99
N ILE A 23 12.83 -5.08 1.21
CA ILE A 23 11.50 -5.54 0.80
C ILE A 23 11.64 -6.76 -0.13
N SER A 24 10.74 -7.73 0.00
CA SER A 24 10.64 -8.84 -0.94
C SER A 24 10.18 -8.36 -2.32
N SER A 25 10.61 -9.06 -3.37
CA SER A 25 10.18 -8.79 -4.75
C SER A 25 8.68 -8.99 -4.92
N GLU A 26 8.09 -9.96 -4.22
CA GLU A 26 6.65 -10.25 -4.26
C GLU A 26 5.83 -9.06 -3.77
N VAL A 27 6.21 -8.46 -2.63
CA VAL A 27 5.52 -7.28 -2.09
C VAL A 27 5.73 -6.04 -2.96
N PHE A 28 6.95 -5.86 -3.49
CA PHE A 28 7.23 -4.77 -4.44
C PHE A 28 6.36 -4.86 -5.71
N VAL A 29 6.26 -6.05 -6.29
CA VAL A 29 5.42 -6.31 -7.47
C VAL A 29 3.95 -6.10 -7.12
N ALA A 30 3.47 -6.65 -6.00
CA ALA A 30 2.08 -6.50 -5.57
C ALA A 30 1.66 -5.03 -5.38
N LEU A 31 2.53 -4.21 -4.78
CA LEU A 31 2.28 -2.77 -4.64
C LEU A 31 2.20 -2.06 -6.01
N THR A 32 3.11 -2.42 -6.91
CA THR A 32 3.19 -1.84 -8.25
C THR A 32 1.97 -2.22 -9.09
N ASP A 33 1.56 -3.49 -9.03
CA ASP A 33 0.39 -4.00 -9.72
C ASP A 33 -0.90 -3.38 -9.19
N ALA A 34 -1.04 -3.23 -7.86
CA ALA A 34 -2.18 -2.54 -7.27
C ALA A 34 -2.28 -1.07 -7.76
N LEU A 35 -1.16 -0.35 -7.78
CA LEU A 35 -1.09 1.03 -8.29
C LEU A 35 -1.53 1.12 -9.76
N ASN A 36 -1.04 0.20 -10.60
CA ASN A 36 -1.33 0.14 -12.03
C ASN A 36 -2.79 -0.26 -12.31
N ALA A 37 -3.32 -1.22 -11.55
CA ALA A 37 -4.70 -1.65 -11.65
C ALA A 37 -5.70 -0.62 -11.09
N GLY A 38 -5.23 0.38 -10.36
CA GLY A 38 -6.08 1.39 -9.74
C GLY A 38 -6.81 0.89 -8.50
N VAL A 39 -6.22 -0.09 -7.80
CA VAL A 39 -6.65 -0.53 -6.46
C VAL A 39 -5.82 0.25 -5.45
N HIS A 40 -6.46 1.04 -4.60
CA HIS A 40 -5.77 1.86 -3.61
C HIS A 40 -6.44 1.76 -2.24
N PRO A 41 -5.67 1.83 -1.14
CA PRO A 41 -6.22 1.63 0.20
C PRO A 41 -7.11 2.80 0.61
N VAL A 42 -8.10 2.52 1.44
CA VAL A 42 -8.83 3.59 2.12
C VAL A 42 -7.99 4.08 3.30
N MET A 43 -7.35 5.24 3.13
CA MET A 43 -6.50 5.85 4.15
C MET A 43 -7.28 6.86 5.01
N PRO A 44 -7.07 6.90 6.34
CA PRO A 44 -7.54 8.01 7.17
C PRO A 44 -6.74 9.29 6.85
N SER A 45 -7.33 10.46 7.12
CA SER A 45 -6.65 11.74 6.89
C SER A 45 -5.73 12.18 8.03
N LEU A 46 -5.74 11.46 9.15
CA LEU A 46 -4.97 11.75 10.37
C LEU A 46 -4.35 10.46 10.92
N GLY A 47 -3.26 10.59 11.68
CA GLY A 47 -2.59 9.47 12.32
C GLY A 47 -1.08 9.45 12.19
N SER A 48 -0.49 10.40 11.44
CA SER A 48 0.97 10.63 11.43
C SER A 48 1.37 11.67 12.47
N ILE A 49 2.58 11.53 13.00
CA ILE A 49 3.27 12.51 13.86
C ILE A 49 4.49 13.14 13.17
N GLY A 50 4.73 12.83 11.89
CA GLY A 50 5.86 13.36 11.11
C GLY A 50 7.17 12.59 11.25
N ASP A 51 7.26 11.62 12.18
CA ASP A 51 8.37 10.67 12.30
C ASP A 51 7.90 9.27 11.91
N SER A 52 7.90 9.02 10.59
CA SER A 52 7.22 7.90 9.91
C SER A 52 5.69 7.96 9.97
N ASP A 53 5.06 7.83 8.81
CA ASP A 53 3.60 7.81 8.64
C ASP A 53 3.00 6.43 8.98
N LEU A 54 3.41 5.83 10.10
CA LEU A 54 3.18 4.41 10.43
C LEU A 54 1.71 4.00 10.31
N VAL A 55 0.80 4.78 10.89
CA VAL A 55 -0.65 4.49 10.87
C VAL A 55 -1.21 4.53 9.45
N LEU A 56 -0.78 5.51 8.66
CA LEU A 56 -1.26 5.70 7.29
C LEU A 56 -0.71 4.59 6.39
N MET A 57 0.58 4.30 6.48
CA MET A 57 1.23 3.25 5.69
C MET A 57 0.81 1.84 6.11
N ALA A 58 0.36 1.64 7.36
CA ALA A 58 -0.24 0.38 7.78
C ALA A 58 -1.50 0.04 6.96
N THR A 59 -2.29 1.03 6.54
CA THR A 59 -3.45 0.77 5.67
C THR A 59 -3.05 0.25 4.29
N LEU A 60 -1.92 0.71 3.75
CA LEU A 60 -1.35 0.18 2.51
C LEU A 60 -0.96 -1.29 2.68
N GLY A 61 -0.23 -1.62 3.76
CA GLY A 61 0.17 -2.99 4.06
C GLY A 61 -1.03 -3.93 4.27
N ARG A 62 -2.04 -3.48 5.03
CA ARG A 62 -3.29 -4.23 5.23
C ARG A 62 -3.99 -4.53 3.92
N MET A 63 -4.11 -3.53 3.03
CA MET A 63 -4.73 -3.74 1.72
C MET A 63 -4.00 -4.82 0.91
N LEU A 64 -2.66 -4.79 0.87
CA LEU A 64 -1.87 -5.75 0.11
C LEU A 64 -2.02 -7.19 0.60
N ILE A 65 -2.21 -7.40 1.91
CA ILE A 65 -2.49 -8.73 2.48
C ILE A 65 -3.99 -9.09 2.42
N GLY A 66 -4.82 -8.30 1.75
CA GLY A 66 -6.25 -8.54 1.58
C GLY A 66 -7.12 -8.12 2.76
N ASP A 67 -6.56 -7.44 3.75
CA ASP A 67 -7.24 -6.97 4.96
C ASP A 67 -7.63 -5.48 4.87
N GLY A 68 -8.65 -5.06 5.61
CA GLY A 68 -9.17 -3.70 5.60
C GLY A 68 -10.00 -3.37 4.36
N GLU A 69 -9.95 -2.11 3.93
CA GLU A 69 -10.75 -1.58 2.83
C GLU A 69 -9.87 -1.03 1.70
N ALA A 70 -10.34 -1.21 0.46
CA ALA A 70 -9.78 -0.62 -0.74
C ALA A 70 -10.87 0.16 -1.49
N ASP A 71 -10.45 1.19 -2.21
CA ASP A 71 -11.24 1.76 -3.28
C ASP A 71 -10.77 1.16 -4.62
N PHE A 72 -11.74 0.66 -5.38
CA PHE A 72 -11.52 0.19 -6.73
C PHE A 72 -12.65 0.73 -7.61
N GLN A 73 -12.27 1.44 -8.69
CA GLN A 73 -13.22 2.08 -9.61
C GLN A 73 -14.20 3.05 -8.91
N GLY A 74 -13.72 3.81 -7.92
CA GLY A 74 -14.51 4.79 -7.17
C GLY A 74 -15.49 4.17 -6.17
N ARG A 75 -15.34 2.87 -5.87
CA ARG A 75 -16.18 2.15 -4.91
C ARG A 75 -15.31 1.58 -3.80
N ARG A 76 -15.63 1.98 -2.58
CA ARG A 76 -15.11 1.37 -1.36
C ARG A 76 -15.63 -0.07 -1.18
N MET A 77 -14.74 -0.99 -0.86
CA MET A 77 -15.04 -2.39 -0.64
C MET A 77 -13.95 -3.08 0.21
N PRO A 78 -14.18 -4.31 0.70
CA PRO A 78 -13.13 -5.08 1.36
C PRO A 78 -11.91 -5.25 0.45
N ALA A 79 -10.69 -5.10 0.99
CA ALA A 79 -9.46 -5.13 0.20
C ALA A 79 -9.29 -6.42 -0.62
N ALA A 80 -9.53 -7.59 -0.01
CA ALA A 80 -9.54 -8.88 -0.71
C ALA A 80 -10.48 -8.89 -1.94
N LYS A 81 -11.64 -8.25 -1.84
CA LYS A 81 -12.59 -8.14 -2.96
C LYS A 81 -12.06 -7.19 -4.05
N GLY A 82 -11.50 -6.04 -3.67
CA GLY A 82 -10.90 -5.09 -4.59
C GLY A 82 -9.75 -5.71 -5.39
N LEU A 83 -8.83 -6.39 -4.70
CA LEU A 83 -7.75 -7.15 -5.33
C LEU A 83 -8.29 -8.22 -6.29
N ALA A 84 -9.24 -9.04 -5.85
CA ALA A 84 -9.81 -10.10 -6.68
C ALA A 84 -10.51 -9.54 -7.95
N MET A 85 -11.25 -8.44 -7.84
CA MET A 85 -11.87 -7.77 -8.99
C MET A 85 -10.84 -7.20 -9.97
N ALA A 86 -9.67 -6.80 -9.48
CA ALA A 86 -8.52 -6.40 -10.28
C ALA A 86 -7.67 -7.59 -10.79
N ARG A 87 -8.08 -8.84 -10.52
CA ARG A 87 -7.32 -10.07 -10.82
C ARG A 87 -5.95 -10.14 -10.14
N LEU A 88 -5.86 -9.53 -8.95
CA LEU A 88 -4.69 -9.58 -8.08
C LEU A 88 -4.96 -10.50 -6.89
N ALA A 89 -3.91 -11.14 -6.38
CA ALA A 89 -3.96 -11.94 -5.17
C ALA A 89 -3.38 -11.15 -3.98
N PRO A 90 -3.89 -11.36 -2.75
CA PRO A 90 -3.22 -10.89 -1.55
C PRO A 90 -1.80 -11.45 -1.44
N VAL A 91 -0.85 -10.62 -0.99
CA VAL A 91 0.55 -11.01 -0.80
C VAL A 91 0.77 -11.60 0.60
N SER A 92 1.67 -12.57 0.71
CA SER A 92 2.19 -13.02 2.01
C SER A 92 3.46 -12.24 2.37
N LEU A 93 3.55 -11.77 3.61
CA LEU A 93 4.71 -11.00 4.06
C LEU A 93 5.87 -11.93 4.45
N ALA A 94 7.05 -11.66 3.90
CA ALA A 94 8.30 -12.28 4.31
C ALA A 94 8.94 -11.52 5.48
N PRO A 95 10.05 -12.01 6.06
CA PRO A 95 10.78 -11.26 7.08
C PRO A 95 11.10 -9.83 6.63
N LYS A 96 10.91 -8.86 7.52
CA LYS A 96 11.09 -7.42 7.30
C LYS A 96 10.02 -6.73 6.43
N ASP A 97 9.23 -7.43 5.63
CA ASP A 97 8.29 -6.80 4.69
C ASP A 97 7.28 -5.87 5.38
N GLY A 98 6.72 -6.30 6.51
CA GLY A 98 5.79 -5.47 7.28
C GLY A 98 6.41 -4.13 7.72
N LEU A 99 7.62 -4.18 8.28
CA LEU A 99 8.34 -2.97 8.69
C LEU A 99 8.72 -2.12 7.48
N SER A 100 9.18 -2.77 6.41
CA SER A 100 9.50 -2.11 5.13
C SER A 100 8.27 -1.48 4.48
N LEU A 101 7.04 -1.95 4.71
CA LEU A 101 5.86 -1.28 4.17
C LEU A 101 5.50 -0.03 4.97
N ILE A 102 5.58 -0.10 6.30
CA ILE A 102 5.05 0.95 7.18
C ILE A 102 6.06 2.04 7.55
N SER A 103 7.36 1.74 7.58
CA SER A 103 8.42 2.70 7.92
C SER A 103 8.76 3.58 6.71
N ALA A 104 7.96 4.64 6.53
CA ALA A 104 8.10 5.63 5.47
C ALA A 104 7.45 6.96 5.85
N SER A 105 8.01 8.06 5.34
CA SER A 105 7.33 9.37 5.29
C SER A 105 6.89 9.64 3.86
N ALA A 106 5.80 9.00 3.45
CA ALA A 106 5.30 9.02 2.06
C ALA A 106 3.96 9.77 1.92
N VAL A 107 3.40 10.24 3.03
CA VAL A 107 2.17 11.04 3.08
C VAL A 107 2.45 12.48 3.47
N SER A 108 3.40 12.69 4.39
CA SER A 108 3.80 14.02 4.90
C SER A 108 4.77 14.76 3.97
#